data_AF-A0A349PB14-F1
#
_entry.id   AF-A0A349PB14-F1
#
_cell.length_a   1.000
_cell.length_b   1.000
_cell.length_c   1.000
_cell.angle_alpha   90.00
_cell.angle_beta   90.00
_cell.angle_gamma   90.00
#
_symmetry.space_group_name_H-M   'P 1'
#
loop_
_entity.id
_entity.type
_entity.pdbx_description
1 polymer ?
#
loop_
_entity_poly.entity_id
_entity_poly.type
_entity_poly.pdbx_seq_one_letter_code
_entity_poly.pdbx_strand_id
1 'polypeptide(L)' 'MPAKNPRVNIVLDPLLYAALGRMAERDGVSMSLEARDLIKEALEAKEDIYWDIVAADRARTYSAKKSVSHKDIWK' A
#
# COMPACT_ATOMS: atom_id res chain seq x y z
N MET A 1 -26.73 0.89 -13.34
CA MET A 1 -26.11 0.55 -12.04
C MET A 1 -24.61 0.56 -12.24
N PRO A 2 -23.82 1.33 -11.48
CA PRO A 2 -22.37 1.10 -11.47
C PRO A 2 -22.16 -0.34 -10.97
N ALA A 3 -21.30 -1.10 -11.63
CA ALA A 3 -21.12 -2.52 -11.35
C ALA A 3 -20.73 -2.71 -9.87
N LYS A 4 -21.24 -3.78 -9.24
CA LYS A 4 -20.98 -4.16 -7.84
C LYS A 4 -19.47 -4.20 -7.50
N ASN A 5 -18.63 -4.44 -8.50
CA ASN A 5 -17.18 -4.36 -8.41
C ASN A 5 -16.64 -3.34 -9.43
N PRO A 6 -16.12 -2.18 -8.99
CA PRO A 6 -15.49 -1.22 -9.90
C PRO A 6 -14.27 -1.86 -10.55
N ARG A 7 -14.09 -1.62 -11.86
CA ARG A 7 -12.98 -2.15 -12.65
C ARG A 7 -12.14 -0.98 -13.17
N VAL A 8 -10.83 -1.16 -13.12
CA VAL A 8 -9.86 -0.25 -13.74
C VAL A 8 -9.27 -1.00 -14.93
N ASN A 9 -9.47 -0.47 -16.13
CA ASN A 9 -8.83 -1.00 -17.35
C ASN A 9 -7.56 -0.19 -17.60
N ILE A 10 -6.43 -0.88 -17.72
CA ILE A 10 -5.11 -0.27 -17.94
C ILE A 10 -4.45 -0.89 -19.16
N VAL A 11 -3.70 -0.09 -19.91
CA VAL A 11 -2.85 -0.57 -21.00
C VAL A 11 -1.45 -0.78 -20.43
N LEU A 12 -0.90 -1.99 -20.60
CA LEU A 12 0.45 -2.34 -20.19
C LEU A 12 1.35 -2.41 -21.42
N ASP A 13 2.60 -1.99 -21.26
CA ASP A 13 3.62 -2.28 -22.27
C ASP A 13 3.91 -3.80 -22.33
N PRO A 14 4.45 -4.31 -23.45
CA PRO A 14 4.66 -5.74 -23.63
C PRO A 14 5.56 -6.38 -22.57
N LEU A 15 6.57 -5.66 -22.07
CA LEU A 15 7.51 -6.20 -21.09
C LEU A 15 6.85 -6.33 -19.72
N LEU A 16 6.10 -5.31 -19.31
CA LEU A 16 5.35 -5.33 -18.06
C LEU A 16 4.24 -6.38 -18.08
N TYR A 17 3.52 -6.50 -19.20
CA TYR A 17 2.51 -7.55 -19.36
C TYR A 17 3.12 -8.95 -19.22
N ALA A 18 4.27 -9.20 -19.86
CA ALA A 18 4.95 -10.47 -19.78
C ALA A 18 5.54 -10.74 -18.38
N ALA A 19 6.05 -9.71 -17.69
CA ALA A 19 6.54 -9.83 -16.32
C ALA A 19 5.41 -10.20 -15.35
N LEU A 20 4.28 -9.49 -15.42
CA LEU A 20 3.09 -9.78 -14.64
C LEU A 20 2.57 -11.20 -14.92
N GLY A 21 2.61 -11.64 -16.19
CA GLY A 21 2.31 -13.00 -16.62
C GLY A 21 3.11 -14.06 -15.88
N ARG A 22 4.44 -13.91 -15.90
CA ARG A 22 5.34 -14.86 -15.23
C ARG A 22 5.15 -14.87 -13.72
N MET A 23 4.85 -13.73 -13.10
CA MET A 23 4.57 -13.65 -11.66
C MET A 23 3.28 -14.38 -11.32
N ALA A 24 2.21 -14.11 -12.06
CA ALA A 24 0.93 -14.77 -11.86
C ALA A 24 1.01 -16.29 -12.05
N GLU A 25 1.75 -16.77 -13.07
CA GLU A 25 2.02 -18.20 -13.27
C GLU A 25 2.83 -18.81 -12.14
N ARG A 26 3.91 -18.14 -11.70
CA ARG A 26 4.74 -18.58 -10.58
C ARG A 26 3.92 -18.77 -9.31
N ASP A 27 3.01 -17.84 -9.05
CA ASP A 27 2.24 -17.79 -7.80
C ASP A 27 0.89 -18.53 -7.92
N GLY A 28 0.59 -19.11 -9.09
CA GLY A 28 -0.62 -19.90 -9.33
C GLY A 28 -1.92 -19.10 -9.28
N VAL A 29 -1.86 -17.79 -9.56
CA VAL A 29 -2.99 -16.85 -9.50
C VAL A 29 -3.32 -16.26 -10.86
N SER A 30 -4.47 -15.60 -10.97
CA SER A 30 -4.83 -14.87 -12.20
C SER A 30 -4.05 -13.55 -12.31
N MET A 31 -3.78 -13.11 -13.54
CA MET A 31 -3.19 -11.80 -13.86
C MET A 31 -3.84 -10.63 -13.13
N SER A 32 -5.17 -10.62 -13.06
CA SER A 32 -5.92 -9.55 -12.39
C SER A 32 -5.74 -9.56 -10.88
N LEU A 33 -5.51 -10.74 -10.28
CA LEU A 33 -5.27 -10.88 -8.85
C LEU A 33 -3.88 -10.40 -8.50
N GLU A 34 -2.88 -10.85 -9.27
CA GLU A 34 -1.50 -10.41 -9.16
C GLU A 34 -1.39 -8.89 -9.29
N ALA A 35 -2.01 -8.31 -10.34
CA ALA A 35 -2.02 -6.87 -10.54
C ALA A 35 -2.69 -6.11 -9.38
N ARG A 36 -3.81 -6.65 -8.87
CA ARG A 36 -4.52 -6.05 -7.73
C ARG A 36 -3.63 -6.01 -6.49
N ASP A 37 -2.93 -7.10 -6.21
CA ASP A 37 -2.13 -7.20 -4.99
C ASP A 37 -0.86 -6.36 -5.08
N LEU A 38 -0.20 -6.30 -6.25
CA LEU A 38 0.87 -5.33 -6.51
C LEU A 38 0.43 -3.88 -6.35
N ILE A 39 -0.80 -3.54 -6.76
CA ILE A 39 -1.35 -2.19 -6.54
C ILE A 39 -1.53 -1.91 -5.05
N LYS A 40 -1.97 -2.89 -4.24
CA LYS A 40 -2.09 -2.72 -2.79
C LYS A 40 -0.73 -2.52 -2.14
N GLU A 41 0.24 -3.36 -2.47
CA GLU A 41 1.61 -3.25 -1.96
C GLU A 41 2.22 -1.88 -2.31
N ALA A 42 1.99 -1.39 -3.52
CA ALA A 42 2.46 -0.07 -3.92
C ALA A 42 1.76 1.08 -3.17
N LEU A 43 0.51 0.91 -2.76
CA LEU A 43 -0.20 1.87 -1.91
C LEU A 43 0.32 1.82 -0.47
N GLU A 44 0.50 0.63 0.09
CA GLU A 44 1.08 0.42 1.42
C GLU A 44 2.48 1.05 1.51
N ALA A 45 3.34 0.84 0.51
CA ALA A 45 4.66 1.46 0.45
C ALA A 45 4.60 3.00 0.41
N LYS A 46 3.56 3.59 -0.22
CA LYS A 46 3.35 5.05 -0.19
C LYS A 46 2.87 5.53 1.17
N GLU A 47 2.04 4.75 1.85
CA GLU A 47 1.57 5.03 3.21
C GLU A 47 2.72 4.99 4.21
N ASP A 48 3.63 4.01 4.09
CA ASP A 48 4.83 3.94 4.94
C ASP A 48 5.70 5.19 4.79
N ILE A 49 5.95 5.65 3.56
CA ILE A 49 6.68 6.91 3.31
C ILE A 49 5.99 8.09 4.00
N TYR A 50 4.66 8.15 3.94
CA TYR A 50 3.91 9.20 4.62
C TYR A 50 4.07 9.11 6.14
N TRP A 51 3.97 7.92 6.72
CA TRP A 51 4.10 7.72 8.16
C TRP A 51 5.51 8.02 8.67
N ASP A 52 6.54 7.74 7.89
CA ASP A 52 7.91 8.13 8.20
C ASP A 52 8.06 9.65 8.31
N ILE A 53 7.45 10.41 7.39
CA ILE A 53 7.45 11.88 7.42
C ILE A 53 6.74 12.37 8.68
N VAL A 54 5.55 11.83 8.97
CA VAL A 54 4.77 12.19 10.17
C VAL A 54 5.55 11.87 11.45
N ALA A 55 6.21 10.71 11.50
CA ALA A 55 7.03 10.29 12.63
C ALA A 55 8.23 11.24 12.83
N ALA A 56 8.92 11.62 11.75
CA ALA A 56 10.02 12.57 11.80
C ALA A 56 9.59 13.95 12.31
N ASP A 57 8.45 14.47 11.85
CA ASP A 57 7.90 15.74 12.30
C ASP A 57 7.51 15.72 13.79
N ARG A 58 6.92 14.61 14.25
CA ARG A 58 6.61 14.39 15.67
C ARG A 58 7.87 14.29 16.52
N ALA A 59 8.89 13.59 16.06
CA ALA A 59 10.17 13.48 16.74
C ALA A 59 10.84 14.85 16.89
N ARG A 60 10.81 15.67 15.83
CA ARG A 60 11.36 17.05 15.85
C ARG A 60 10.65 17.96 16.86
N THR A 61 9.35 17.77 17.05
CA THR A 61 8.51 18.60 17.94
C THR A 61 8.24 17.95 19.30
N TYR A 62 8.95 16.86 19.61
CA TYR A 62 8.70 16.07 20.80
C TYR A 62 8.90 16.86 22.10
N SER A 63 7.97 16.67 23.04
CA SER A 63 8.06 17.23 24.39
C SER A 63 7.52 16.23 25.40
N ALA A 64 8.38 15.79 26.32
CA ALA A 64 8.02 14.85 27.39
C ALA A 64 6.88 15.38 28.28
N LYS A 65 6.74 16.70 28.40
CA LYS A 65 5.65 17.34 29.16
C LYS A 65 4.29 17.24 28.46
N LYS A 66 4.28 17.12 27.13
CA LYS A 66 3.07 17.00 26.29
C LYS A 66 2.78 15.56 25.87
N SER A 67 3.67 14.61 26.15
CA SER A 67 3.49 13.22 25.79
C SER A 67 2.55 12.49 26.74
N VAL A 68 1.76 11.55 26.20
CA VAL A 68 0.85 10.70 26.96
C VAL A 68 1.52 9.36 27.25
N SER A 69 1.27 8.79 28.43
CA SER A 69 1.84 7.49 28.79
C SER A 69 1.19 6.36 27.99
N HIS A 70 1.93 5.27 27.75
CA HIS A 70 1.40 4.09 27.06
C HIS A 70 0.14 3.53 27.76
N LYS A 71 0.10 3.56 29.11
CA LYS A 71 -1.08 3.09 29.86
C LYS A 71 -2.32 3.96 29.68
N ASP A 72 -2.14 5.23 29.34
CA ASP A 72 -3.24 6.17 29.18
C ASP A 72 -3.78 6.20 27.75
N ILE A 73 -2.95 5.89 26.74
CA ILE A 73 -3.35 5.91 25.33
C ILE A 73 -4.05 4.61 24.88
N TRP A 74 -3.77 3.45 25.51
CA TRP A 74 -4.28 2.13 25.11
C TRP A 74 -5.35 1.54 26.05
N LYS A 75 -6.11 2.40 26.73
CA LYS A 75 -7.29 1.96 27.52
C LYS A 75 -8.46 1.60 26.64
#